data_AF-A0A0B2VBD4-F1
#
_entry.id   AF-A0A0B2VBD4-F1
#
_cell.length_a   1.000
_cell.length_b   1.000
_cell.length_c   1.000
_cell.angle_alpha   90.00
_cell.angle_beta   90.00
_cell.angle_gamma   90.00
#
_symmetry.space_group_name_H-M   'P 1'
#
loop_
_entity.id
_entity.type
_entity.pdbx_description
1 polymer ?
#
loop_
_entity_poly.entity_id
_entity_poly.type
_entity_poly.pdbx_seq_one_letter_code
_entity_poly.pdbx_strand_id
1 'polypeptide(L)'
;MDVSDDTTIDEVLPPYATPNPYPARGIYGFALFLISSILFALYLIWALVPTPWLNTIQFTYVPAKYWAVAIPLLFPLTVVVYVTAVFAINLINFHGVFDDIEVIENDFGDLAAVDSVLLKKFPKTTDTEKSL
;
A
#
# COMPACT_ATOMS: atom_id res chain seq x y z
N MET A 1 22.67 5.80 45.07
CA MET A 1 23.01 6.69 43.94
C MET A 1 22.92 5.82 42.71
N ASP A 2 21.74 5.39 42.28
CA ASP A 2 20.51 6.12 41.94
C ASP A 2 20.61 6.78 40.56
N VAL A 3 19.68 6.34 39.70
CA VAL A 3 19.10 7.01 38.54
C VAL A 3 19.93 7.07 37.24
N SER A 4 19.21 6.78 36.15
CA SER A 4 19.46 7.16 34.73
C SER A 4 20.34 6.26 33.86
N ASP A 5 19.88 5.03 33.61
CA ASP A 5 20.13 4.35 32.32
C ASP A 5 18.81 4.18 31.52
N ASP A 6 17.91 5.16 31.67
CA ASP A 6 16.64 5.29 30.92
C ASP A 6 16.68 6.51 29.99
N THR A 7 17.69 7.38 30.13
CA THR A 7 17.83 8.63 29.38
C THR A 7 18.50 8.46 28.01
N THR A 8 19.06 7.29 27.68
CA THR A 8 19.85 7.08 26.45
C THR A 8 19.02 6.56 25.27
N ILE A 9 17.88 5.92 25.51
CA ILE A 9 16.99 5.39 24.47
C ILE A 9 15.99 6.42 23.94
N ASP A 10 15.63 7.41 24.75
CA ASP A 10 14.70 8.49 24.37
C ASP A 10 15.39 9.65 23.61
N GLU A 11 16.72 9.77 23.69
CA GLU A 11 17.49 10.82 23.00
C GLU A 11 17.89 10.42 21.57
N VAL A 12 17.98 9.12 21.28
CA VAL A 12 18.47 8.58 19.98
C VAL A 12 17.38 8.56 18.90
N LEU A 13 16.11 8.52 19.27
CA LEU A 13 14.99 8.44 18.32
C LEU A 13 14.24 9.76 18.25
N PRO A 14 13.93 10.26 17.03
CA PRO A 14 13.13 11.47 16.93
C PRO A 14 11.75 11.25 17.59
N PRO A 15 11.16 12.27 18.27
CA PRO A 15 10.00 12.13 19.14
C PRO A 15 8.71 11.60 18.48
N TYR A 16 8.70 11.40 17.16
CA TYR A 16 7.59 10.85 16.40
C TYR A 16 7.66 9.33 16.18
N ALA A 17 8.81 8.70 16.47
CA ALA A 17 9.12 7.30 16.16
C ALA A 17 8.72 6.29 17.25
N THR A 18 8.01 6.72 18.30
CA THR A 18 7.48 5.78 19.29
C THR A 18 6.11 5.24 18.82
N PRO A 19 5.94 3.90 18.70
CA PRO A 19 4.66 3.27 18.36
C PRO A 19 3.64 3.34 19.52
N ASN A 20 3.98 4.05 20.61
CA ASN A 20 3.17 4.14 21.80
C ASN A 20 1.87 4.92 21.50
N PRO A 21 0.67 4.39 21.83
CA PRO A 21 -0.59 5.09 21.66
C PRO A 21 -0.63 6.31 22.58
N TYR A 22 -0.14 7.45 22.08
CA TYR A 22 -0.16 8.70 22.81
C TYR A 22 -1.58 9.27 22.78
N PRO A 23 -2.21 9.58 23.94
CA PRO A 23 -3.59 10.08 24.00
C PRO A 23 -3.80 11.34 23.15
N ALA A 24 -2.76 12.17 23.02
CA ALA A 24 -2.79 13.39 22.21
C ALA A 24 -3.07 13.13 20.72
N ARG A 25 -2.71 11.97 20.18
CA ARG A 25 -2.96 11.62 18.76
C ARG A 25 -4.44 11.30 18.48
N GLY A 26 -5.18 10.83 19.48
CA GLY A 26 -6.61 10.46 19.35
C GLY A 26 -7.58 11.65 19.33
N ILE A 27 -7.14 12.80 19.82
CA ILE A 27 -7.99 14.00 19.96
C ILE A 27 -8.39 14.55 18.58
N TYR A 28 -7.47 14.53 17.60
CA TYR A 28 -7.77 14.98 16.23
C TYR A 28 -8.81 14.07 15.56
N GLY A 29 -8.71 12.75 15.74
CA GLY A 29 -9.69 11.81 15.22
C GLY A 29 -11.06 11.99 15.85
N PHE A 30 -11.11 12.22 17.16
CA PHE A 30 -12.36 12.51 17.88
C PHE A 30 -12.99 13.84 17.43
N ALA A 31 -12.20 14.90 17.32
CA ALA A 31 -12.66 16.20 16.83
C ALA A 31 -13.17 16.10 15.38
N LEU A 32 -12.45 15.40 14.50
CA LEU A 32 -12.85 15.17 13.12
C LEU A 32 -14.14 14.34 13.06
N PHE A 33 -14.29 13.31 13.90
CA PHE A 33 -15.52 12.52 13.99
C PHE A 33 -16.73 13.38 14.37
N LEU A 34 -16.60 14.24 15.38
CA LEU A 34 -17.68 15.15 15.79
C LEU A 34 -18.06 16.12 14.67
N ILE A 35 -17.06 16.76 14.05
CA ILE A 35 -17.26 17.72 12.96
C ILE A 35 -17.91 17.02 11.76
N SER A 36 -17.40 15.84 11.37
CA SER A 36 -17.94 15.03 10.26
C SER A 36 -19.39 14.61 10.55
N SER A 37 -19.70 14.18 11.76
CA SER A 37 -21.05 13.78 12.17
C SER A 37 -22.04 14.94 12.09
N ILE A 38 -21.66 16.13 12.58
CA ILE A 38 -22.50 17.33 12.52
C ILE A 38 -22.70 17.79 11.06
N LEU A 39 -21.63 17.82 10.27
CA LEU A 39 -21.70 18.17 8.85
C LEU A 39 -22.57 17.19 8.06
N PHE A 40 -22.46 15.90 8.35
CA PHE A 40 -23.27 14.86 7.72
C PHE A 40 -24.76 15.01 8.07
N ALA A 41 -25.08 15.25 9.34
CA ALA A 41 -26.46 15.52 9.77
C ALA A 41 -27.02 16.79 9.11
N LEU A 42 -26.24 17.87 9.07
CA LEU A 42 -26.63 19.12 8.39
C LEU A 42 -26.85 18.91 6.89
N TYR A 43 -25.98 18.14 6.25
CA TYR A 43 -26.09 17.76 4.84
C TYR A 43 -27.35 16.93 4.56
N LEU A 44 -27.69 15.96 5.43
CA LEU A 44 -28.93 15.18 5.35
C LEU A 44 -30.17 16.06 5.47
N ILE A 45 -30.20 16.97 6.45
CA ILE A 45 -31.30 17.92 6.64
C ILE A 45 -31.46 18.77 5.37
N TRP A 46 -30.37 19.34 4.87
CA TRP A 46 -30.40 20.14 3.65
C TRP A 46 -30.85 19.34 2.41
N ALA A 47 -30.40 18.09 2.25
CA ALA A 47 -30.77 17.23 1.14
C ALA A 47 -32.25 16.82 1.18
N LEU A 48 -32.79 16.52 2.37
CA LEU A 48 -34.16 16.04 2.56
C LEU A 48 -35.21 17.17 2.56
N VAL A 49 -34.86 18.38 3.01
CA VAL A 49 -35.81 19.51 3.08
C VAL A 49 -36.30 19.91 1.67
N PRO A 50 -37.62 19.99 1.41
CA PRO A 50 -38.17 20.39 0.12
C PRO A 50 -37.84 21.84 -0.26
N THR A 51 -37.57 22.09 -1.54
CA THR A 51 -37.27 23.41 -2.13
C THR A 51 -38.25 24.55 -1.74
N PRO A 52 -39.59 24.34 -1.64
CA PRO A 52 -40.48 25.42 -1.25
C PRO A 52 -40.21 25.97 0.17
N TRP A 53 -39.68 25.17 1.10
CA TRP A 53 -39.36 25.61 2.46
C TRP A 53 -38.05 26.42 2.51
N LEU A 54 -37.09 26.08 1.65
CA LEU A 54 -35.81 26.81 1.52
C LEU A 54 -36.00 28.22 0.93
N ASN A 55 -36.92 28.36 -0.03
CA ASN A 55 -37.26 29.67 -0.62
C ASN A 55 -37.88 30.64 0.39
N THR A 56 -38.56 30.14 1.43
CA THR A 56 -39.11 30.97 2.51
C THR A 56 -38.03 31.52 3.44
N ILE A 57 -36.89 30.82 3.55
CA ILE A 57 -35.77 31.19 4.44
C ILE A 57 -34.75 32.10 3.71
N GLN A 58 -35.11 32.65 2.54
CA GLN A 58 -34.24 33.49 1.68
C GLN A 58 -32.97 32.78 1.16
N PHE A 59 -32.93 31.45 1.18
CA PHE A 59 -31.83 30.66 0.62
C PHE A 59 -32.00 30.48 -0.91
N THR A 60 -32.17 31.58 -1.65
CA THR A 60 -32.59 31.59 -3.06
C THR A 60 -31.48 31.21 -4.06
N TYR A 61 -30.21 31.14 -3.64
CA TYR A 61 -29.05 30.95 -4.52
C TYR A 61 -28.25 29.65 -4.28
N VAL A 62 -28.86 28.62 -3.71
CA VAL A 62 -28.16 27.33 -3.59
C VAL A 62 -28.10 26.67 -4.98
N PRO A 63 -26.94 26.12 -5.41
CA PRO A 63 -26.86 25.36 -6.65
C PRO A 63 -27.92 24.24 -6.67
N ALA A 64 -28.42 23.93 -7.87
CA ALA A 64 -29.56 23.03 -8.08
C ALA A 64 -29.47 21.76 -7.22
N LYS A 65 -30.60 21.33 -6.64
CA LYS A 65 -30.68 20.21 -5.68
C LYS A 65 -30.05 18.90 -6.17
N TYR A 66 -29.88 18.74 -7.49
CA TYR A 66 -29.15 17.65 -8.11
C TYR A 66 -27.71 17.51 -7.62
N TRP A 67 -27.04 18.62 -7.26
CA TRP A 67 -25.70 18.59 -6.67
C TRP A 67 -25.67 17.86 -5.33
N ALA A 68 -26.78 17.89 -4.57
CA ALA A 68 -26.91 17.09 -3.36
C ALA A 68 -26.76 15.60 -3.65
N VAL A 69 -27.29 15.10 -4.77
CA VAL A 69 -27.22 13.68 -5.16
C VAL A 69 -25.94 13.38 -5.94
N ALA A 70 -25.43 14.35 -6.69
CA ALA A 70 -24.21 14.19 -7.48
C ALA A 70 -22.97 13.95 -6.60
N ILE A 71 -22.81 14.69 -5.49
CA ILE A 71 -21.67 14.55 -4.58
C ILE A 71 -21.52 13.11 -4.02
N PRO A 72 -22.54 12.49 -3.42
CA PRO A 72 -22.44 11.13 -2.88
C PRO A 72 -22.34 10.07 -3.97
N LEU A 73 -22.73 10.38 -5.21
CA LEU A 73 -22.56 9.48 -6.36
C LEU A 73 -21.14 9.56 -6.97
N LEU A 74 -20.58 10.77 -7.08
CA LEU A 74 -19.26 11.01 -7.67
C LEU A 74 -18.12 10.55 -6.75
N PHE A 75 -18.30 10.60 -5.43
CA PHE A 75 -17.28 10.15 -4.47
C PHE A 75 -16.87 8.67 -4.67
N PRO A 76 -17.77 7.67 -4.61
CA PRO A 76 -17.41 6.28 -4.84
C PRO A 76 -16.94 6.04 -6.27
N LEU A 77 -17.50 6.75 -7.27
CA LEU A 77 -17.03 6.65 -8.66
C LEU A 77 -15.57 7.08 -8.79
N THR A 78 -15.19 8.19 -8.16
CA THR A 78 -13.83 8.72 -8.17
C THR A 78 -12.86 7.75 -7.49
N VAL A 79 -13.26 7.17 -6.37
CA VAL A 79 -12.46 6.15 -5.66
C VAL A 79 -12.25 4.91 -6.53
N VAL A 80 -13.30 4.40 -7.18
CA VAL A 80 -13.20 3.25 -8.08
C VAL A 80 -12.27 3.54 -9.26
N VAL A 81 -12.39 4.71 -9.88
CA VAL A 81 -11.51 5.14 -10.98
C VAL A 81 -10.07 5.25 -10.50
N TYR A 82 -9.84 5.85 -9.33
CA TYR A 82 -8.51 5.99 -8.75
C TYR A 82 -7.86 4.62 -8.47
N VAL A 83 -8.59 3.70 -7.82
CA VAL A 83 -8.09 2.35 -7.52
C VAL A 83 -7.80 1.59 -8.81
N THR A 84 -8.68 1.68 -9.80
CA THR A 84 -8.50 1.03 -11.11
C THR A 84 -7.30 1.58 -11.85
N ALA A 85 -7.08 2.90 -11.82
CA ALA A 85 -5.92 3.53 -12.45
C ALA A 85 -4.61 3.11 -11.79
N VAL A 86 -4.55 3.10 -10.45
CA VAL A 86 -3.39 2.62 -9.70
C VAL A 86 -3.13 1.14 -10.02
N PHE A 87 -4.17 0.30 -10.03
CA PHE A 87 -4.03 -1.11 -10.39
C PHE A 87 -3.50 -1.30 -11.82
N ALA A 88 -4.03 -0.54 -12.79
CA ALA A 88 -3.58 -0.60 -14.18
C ALA A 88 -2.10 -0.19 -14.33
N ILE A 89 -1.67 0.88 -13.64
CA ILE A 89 -0.27 1.31 -13.64
C ILE A 89 0.63 0.24 -13.00
N ASN A 90 0.21 -0.34 -11.87
CA ASN A 90 0.94 -1.43 -11.24
C ASN A 90 1.06 -2.64 -12.18
N LEU A 91 -0.01 -2.98 -12.93
CA LEU A 91 0.01 -4.10 -13.88
C LEU A 91 1.00 -3.86 -15.02
N ILE A 92 1.06 -2.65 -15.57
CA ILE A 92 2.03 -2.28 -16.61
C ILE A 92 3.46 -2.37 -16.08
N ASN A 93 3.69 -1.91 -14.84
CA ASN A 93 5.00 -2.01 -14.20
C ASN A 93 5.44 -3.46 -13.99
N PHE A 94 4.52 -4.37 -13.64
CA PHE A 94 4.83 -5.80 -13.53
C PHE A 94 4.97 -6.50 -14.90
N HIS A 95 4.33 -6.01 -15.96
CA HIS A 95 4.43 -6.64 -17.28
C HIS A 95 5.86 -6.62 -17.84
N GLY A 96 6.66 -5.59 -17.54
CA GLY A 96 8.07 -5.50 -17.97
C GLY A 96 9.06 -6.32 -17.14
N VAL A 97 8.66 -6.90 -16.00
CA VAL A 97 9.60 -7.62 -15.10
C VAL A 97 9.98 -9.01 -15.62
N PHE A 98 9.17 -9.58 -16.51
CA PHE A 98 9.39 -10.92 -17.07
C PHE A 98 10.10 -10.91 -18.42
N ASP A 99 10.32 -9.73 -19.02
CA ASP A 99 11.06 -9.60 -20.29
C ASP A 99 12.57 -9.82 -20.12
N ASP A 100 13.10 -9.60 -18.90
CA ASP A 100 14.52 -9.79 -18.55
C ASP A 100 14.79 -11.15 -17.85
N ILE A 101 14.02 -12.20 -18.16
CA ILE A 101 14.40 -13.56 -17.76
C ILE A 101 15.47 -14.05 -18.73
N GLU A 102 16.72 -13.74 -18.43
CA GLU A 102 17.87 -14.39 -19.05
C GLU A 102 17.83 -15.87 -18.61
N VAL A 103 17.50 -16.78 -19.53
CA VAL A 103 17.54 -18.22 -19.26
C VAL A 103 19.01 -18.58 -19.05
N ILE A 104 19.39 -18.75 -17.79
CA ILE A 104 20.72 -19.23 -17.40
C ILE A 104 20.79 -20.72 -17.79
N GLU A 105 21.01 -21.00 -19.07
CA GLU A 105 21.20 -22.37 -19.59
C GLU A 105 22.60 -22.91 -19.26
N ASN A 106 23.55 -22.03 -18.93
CA ASN A 106 24.98 -22.38 -18.98
C ASN A 106 25.70 -22.43 -17.63
N ASP A 107 25.05 -22.16 -16.49
CA ASP A 107 25.74 -22.18 -15.18
C ASP A 107 26.14 -23.61 -14.73
N PHE A 108 25.53 -24.63 -15.34
CA PHE A 108 25.93 -26.03 -15.19
C PHE A 108 26.79 -26.56 -16.35
N GLY A 109 27.04 -25.77 -17.39
CA GLY A 109 27.88 -26.16 -18.54
C GLY A 109 29.35 -26.35 -18.15
N ASP A 110 29.79 -25.71 -17.06
CA ASP A 110 31.14 -25.89 -16.54
C ASP A 110 31.33 -27.24 -15.84
N LEU A 111 30.26 -28.01 -15.57
CA LEU A 111 30.39 -29.38 -15.06
C LEU A 111 31.09 -30.30 -16.07
N ALA A 112 30.93 -30.08 -17.38
CA ALA A 112 31.64 -30.86 -18.40
C ALA A 112 33.14 -30.49 -18.44
N ALA A 113 33.47 -29.21 -18.24
CA ALA A 113 34.86 -28.76 -18.12
C ALA A 113 35.49 -29.29 -16.82
N VAL A 114 34.77 -29.19 -15.70
CA VAL A 114 35.16 -29.77 -14.41
C VAL A 114 35.32 -31.29 -14.54
N ASP A 115 34.40 -32.03 -15.16
CA ASP A 115 34.52 -33.48 -15.35
C ASP A 115 35.77 -33.85 -16.17
N SER A 116 36.07 -33.10 -17.24
CA SER A 116 37.30 -33.31 -18.01
C SER A 116 38.57 -33.04 -17.19
N VAL A 117 38.56 -32.02 -16.32
CA VAL A 117 39.67 -31.69 -15.41
C VAL A 117 39.80 -32.74 -14.31
N LEU A 118 38.69 -33.25 -13.80
CA LEU A 118 38.60 -34.27 -12.76
C LEU A 118 39.05 -35.63 -13.30
N LEU A 119 38.64 -36.02 -14.51
CA LEU A 119 39.14 -37.23 -15.19
C LEU A 119 40.63 -37.13 -15.53
N LYS A 120 41.13 -35.92 -15.81
CA LYS A 120 42.56 -35.70 -16.02
C LYS A 120 43.35 -35.76 -14.71
N LYS A 121 42.77 -35.26 -13.60
CA LYS A 121 43.40 -35.23 -12.27
C LYS A 121 43.32 -36.58 -11.55
N PHE A 122 42.26 -37.32 -11.79
CA PHE A 122 41.98 -38.65 -11.28
C PHE A 122 41.67 -39.55 -12.47
N PRO A 123 42.69 -40.16 -13.11
CA PRO A 123 42.45 -41.13 -14.16
C PRO A 123 41.59 -42.24 -13.57
N LYS A 124 40.44 -42.51 -14.20
CA LYS A 124 39.52 -43.55 -13.77
C LYS A 124 40.29 -44.87 -13.75
N THR A 125 40.66 -45.35 -12.57
CA THR A 125 41.11 -46.72 -12.39
C THR A 125 39.94 -47.58 -12.80
N THR A 126 40.07 -48.21 -13.96
CA THR A 126 39.16 -49.23 -14.44
C THR A 126 38.99 -50.25 -13.34
N ASP A 127 37.86 -50.16 -12.63
CA ASP A 127 37.43 -51.20 -11.72
C ASP A 127 37.38 -52.49 -12.52
N THR A 128 38.26 -53.39 -12.12
CA THR A 128 38.36 -54.75 -12.59
C THR A 128 37.18 -55.51 -12.01
N GLU A 129 35.97 -55.19 -12.49
CA GLU A 129 34.75 -55.91 -12.16
C GLU A 129 33.96 -56.19 -13.45
N LYS A 130 34.60 -56.90 -14.38
CA LYS A 130 33.91 -57.85 -15.26
C LYS A 130 34.84 -59.02 -15.53
N SER A 131 34.31 -60.21 -15.28
CA SER A 131 34.85 -61.56 -15.53
C SER A 131 35.68 -62.19 -14.39
N LEU A 132 35.03 -63.15 -13.71
CA LEU A 132 35.46 -64.54 -13.55
C LEU A 132 36.96 -64.83 -13.55
#